data_AF-A0A967TIB4-F1
#
_entry.id   AF-A0A967TIB4-F1
#
_cell.length_a   1.000
_cell.length_b   1.000
_cell.length_c   1.000
_cell.angle_alpha   90.00
_cell.angle_beta   90.00
_cell.angle_gamma   90.00
#
_symmetry.space_group_name_H-M   'P 1'
#
loop_
_entity.id
_entity.type
_entity.pdbx_description
1 polymer ?
#
loop_
_entity_poly.entity_id
_entity_poly.type
_entity_poly.pdbx_seq_one_letter_code
_entity_poly.pdbx_strand_id
1 'polypeptide(L)' 'FDPACLELAAGFAGPDRLLAGSDYPHMIGSMEKMVESVGRIGVTEEDRAGILGGNARALLGF' A
#
# COMPACT_ATOMS: atom_id res chain seq x y z
N PHE A 1 5.95 8.75 -0.37
CA PHE A 1 5.90 7.29 -0.55
C PHE A 1 7.31 6.83 -0.81
N ASP A 2 8.06 6.55 0.25
CA ASP A 2 9.43 6.04 0.14
C ASP A 2 9.35 4.50 0.18
N PRO A 3 9.86 3.78 -0.84
CA PRO A 3 9.84 2.31 -0.85
C PRO A 3 10.48 1.67 0.39
N ALA A 4 11.56 2.25 0.94
CA ALA A 4 12.23 1.70 2.11
C ALA A 4 11.32 1.74 3.37
N CYS A 5 10.52 2.79 3.50
CA CYS A 5 9.52 2.89 4.57
C CYS A 5 8.40 1.86 4.40
N LEU A 6 8.00 1.57 3.16
CA LEU A 6 6.99 0.57 2.86
C LEU A 6 7.50 -0.85 3.11
N GLU A 7 8.76 -1.14 2.78
CA GLU A 7 9.42 -2.42 3.09
C GLU A 7 9.55 -2.63 4.60
N LEU A 8 9.94 -1.59 5.34
CA LEU A 8 9.95 -1.63 6.81
C LEU A 8 8.55 -1.94 7.36
N ALA A 9 7.52 -1.25 6.86
CA ALA A 9 6.15 -1.47 7.31
C ALA A 9 5.69 -2.90 7.01
N ALA A 10 5.94 -3.41 5.80
CA ALA A 10 5.57 -4.77 5.40
C ALA A 10 6.30 -5.83 6.25
N GLY A 11 7.61 -5.63 6.53
CA GLY A 11 8.39 -6.53 7.38
C GLY A 11 8.00 -6.49 8.85
N PHE A 12 7.54 -5.33 9.34
CA PHE A 12 7.14 -5.16 10.74
C PHE A 12 5.70 -5.63 11.01
N ALA A 13 4.74 -5.18 10.19
CA ALA A 13 3.32 -5.40 10.43
C ALA A 13 2.76 -6.62 9.69
N GLY A 14 3.44 -7.08 8.63
CA GLY A 14 2.91 -8.05 7.67
C GLY A 14 2.18 -7.35 6.52
N PRO A 15 2.34 -7.81 5.26
CA PRO A 15 1.75 -7.18 4.08
C PRO A 15 0.20 -7.19 4.09
N ASP A 16 -0.42 -8.14 4.77
CA ASP A 16 -1.87 -8.25 4.99
C ASP A 16 -2.44 -7.11 5.87
N ARG A 17 -1.58 -6.38 6.60
CA ARG A 17 -1.96 -5.27 7.47
C ARG A 17 -1.67 -3.89 6.88
N LEU A 18 -1.19 -3.82 5.65
CA LEU A 18 -0.91 -2.57 4.95
C LEU A 18 -2.10 -2.17 4.05
N LEU A 19 -2.40 -0.87 4.02
CA LEU A 19 -3.47 -0.28 3.22
C LEU A 19 -2.92 0.89 2.41
N ALA A 20 -3.15 0.88 1.10
CA ALA A 20 -2.89 2.03 0.24
C ALA A 20 -3.87 3.17 0.55
N GLY A 21 -3.33 4.38 0.70
CA GLY A 21 -4.11 5.61 0.91
C GLY A 21 -3.53 6.75 0.08
N SER A 22 -4.38 7.47 -0.64
CA SER A 22 -3.96 8.59 -1.48
C SER A 22 -3.79 9.89 -0.70
N ASP A 23 -4.52 10.10 0.40
CA ASP A 23 -4.56 11.41 1.07
C ASP A 23 -4.98 12.57 0.13
N TYR A 24 -5.86 12.27 -0.84
CA TYR A 24 -6.48 13.27 -1.71
C TYR A 24 -7.56 14.05 -0.94
N PRO A 25 -7.69 15.38 -1.11
CA PRO A 25 -6.95 16.26 -2.03
C PRO A 25 -5.68 16.89 -1.43
N HIS A 26 -5.30 16.54 -0.19
CA HIS A 26 -4.22 17.20 0.55
C HIS A 26 -2.86 17.09 -0.13
N MET A 27 -2.58 15.97 -0.80
CA MET A 27 -1.32 15.75 -1.52
C MET A 27 -1.56 15.56 -3.02
N ILE A 28 -1.44 16.63 -3.82
CA ILE A 28 -1.57 16.53 -5.29
C ILE A 28 -0.48 15.60 -5.86
N GLY A 29 -0.88 14.66 -6.72
CA GLY A 29 0.00 13.65 -7.32
C GLY A 29 0.38 12.49 -6.39
N SER A 30 -0.32 12.35 -5.26
CA SER A 30 -0.10 11.27 -4.31
C SER A 30 -0.56 9.91 -4.82
N MET A 31 -1.61 9.85 -5.65
CA MET A 31 -2.16 8.60 -6.18
C MET A 31 -1.14 7.89 -7.06
N GLU A 32 -0.55 8.60 -8.02
CA GLU A 32 0.45 8.05 -8.93
C GLU A 32 1.70 7.62 -8.15
N LYS A 33 2.18 8.48 -7.23
CA LYS A 33 3.35 8.17 -6.40
C LYS A 33 3.11 6.99 -5.45
N MET A 34 1.90 6.84 -4.91
CA MET A 34 1.52 5.73 -4.06
C MET A 34 1.58 4.42 -4.84
N VAL A 35 0.92 4.36 -6.00
CA VAL A 35 0.89 3.15 -6.85
C VAL A 35 2.30 2.79 -7.30
N GLU A 36 3.08 3.78 -7.76
CA GLU A 36 4.47 3.59 -8.19
C GLU A 36 5.35 3.02 -7.05
N SER A 37 5.19 3.52 -5.82
CA SER A 37 6.01 3.09 -4.68
C SER A 37 5.62 1.70 -4.17
N VAL A 38 4.32 1.40 -4.12
CA VAL A 38 3.83 0.04 -3.82
C VAL A 38 4.28 -0.95 -4.91
N GLY A 39 4.43 -0.51 -6.16
CA GLY A 39 4.99 -1.32 -7.25
C GLY A 39 6.47 -1.67 -7.09
N ARG A 40 7.22 -0.94 -6.27
CA ARG A 40 8.69 -1.07 -6.13
C ARG A 40 9.15 -1.95 -4.97
N ILE A 41 8.27 -2.27 -4.03
CA ILE A 41 8.62 -3.12 -2.88
C ILE A 41 8.58 -4.61 -3.24
N GLY A 42 9.48 -5.37 -2.62
CA GLY A 42 9.65 -6.82 -2.83
C GLY A 42 8.61 -7.70 -2.12
N VAL A 43 7.32 -7.52 -2.44
CA VAL A 43 6.22 -8.37 -1.97
C VAL A 43 5.66 -9.25 -3.09
N THR A 44 4.87 -10.26 -2.76
CA THR A 44 4.19 -11.08 -3.78
C THR A 44 3.12 -10.27 -4.51
N GLU A 45 2.69 -10.71 -5.69
CA GLU A 45 1.60 -10.03 -6.42
C GLU A 45 0.26 -10.10 -5.67
N GLU A 46 0.03 -11.17 -4.91
CA GLU A 46 -1.14 -11.30 -4.03
C GLU A 46 -1.11 -10.25 -2.92
N ASP A 47 0.03 -10.12 -2.23
CA ASP A 47 0.25 -9.09 -1.21
C ASP A 47 0.07 -7.69 -1.79
N ARG A 48 0.61 -7.44 -2.98
CA ARG A 48 0.49 -6.15 -3.67
C ARG A 48 -0.98 -5.82 -3.95
N ALA A 49 -1.75 -6.78 -4.46
CA ALA A 49 -3.19 -6.61 -4.68
C ALA A 49 -3.94 -6.40 -3.36
N GLY A 50 -3.52 -7.07 -2.28
CA GLY A 50 -3.98 -6.83 -0.92
C GLY A 50 -3.79 -5.37 -0.49
N ILE A 51 -2.55 -4.88 -0.56
CA ILE A 51 -2.19 -3.50 -0.16
C ILE A 51 -2.99 -2.47 -0.97
N LEU A 52 -3.14 -2.68 -2.28
CA LEU A 52 -3.84 -1.75 -3.18
C LEU A 52 -5.38 -1.76 -3.00
N GLY A 53 -5.94 -2.70 -2.25
CA GLY A 53 -7.37 -2.65 -1.91
C GLY A 53 -7.96 -3.93 -1.31
N GLY A 54 -7.35 -5.10 -1.53
CA GLY A 54 -7.86 -6.36 -0.97
C GLY A 54 -7.92 -6.37 0.56
N ASN A 55 -6.90 -5.83 1.22
CA ASN A 55 -6.82 -5.70 2.67
C ASN A 55 -7.88 -4.72 3.20
N ALA A 56 -8.08 -3.59 2.50
CA ALA A 56 -9.11 -2.62 2.86
C ALA A 56 -10.50 -3.23 2.76
N ARG A 57 -10.74 -4.00 1.70
CA ARG A 57 -11.99 -4.73 1.49
C ARG A 57 -12.25 -5.71 2.63
N ALA A 58 -11.26 -6.52 2.99
CA ALA A 58 -11.36 -7.49 4.08
C ALA A 58 -11.59 -6.81 5.44
N LEU A 59 -10.91 -5.69 5.72
CA LEU A 59 -11.01 -4.97 6.97
C LEU A 59 -12.34 -4.21 7.12
N LEU A 60 -12.80 -3.57 6.05
CA LEU A 60 -13.94 -2.64 6.07
C LEU A 60 -15.26 -3.28 5.64
N GLY A 61 -15.24 -4.51 5.12
CA GLY A 61 -16.44 -5.30 4.83
C GLY A 61 -17.18 -4.95 3.54
N PHE A 62 -16.43 -4.58 2.49
CA PHE A 62 -16.98 -4.30 1.14
C PHE A 62 -16.90 -5.51 0.18
#